data_AF-A0A5C3NQ36-F1
#
_entry.id   AF-A0A5C3NQ36-F1
#
_cell.length_a   1.000
_cell.length_b   1.000
_cell.length_c   1.000
_cell.angle_alpha   90.00
_cell.angle_beta   90.00
_cell.angle_gamma   90.00
#
_symmetry.space_group_name_H-M   'P 1'
#
loop_
_entity.id
_entity.type
_entity.pdbx_description
1 polymer ?
#
loop_
_entity_poly.entity_id
_entity_poly.type
_entity_poly.pdbx_seq_one_letter_code
_entity_poly.pdbx_strand_id
1 'polypeptide(L)'
;MLLWGHDDADTITIRISVGHNGSVIHPPFLNLMSLVAERAGRIHVRVGGNTQEEARMVPSLPDGKAIEKQKVDTNNPTQTPALLYTSEILYMLANISSLVNVKWYLGVPLNDSANLALDIALYGQQILGDNLIGLQVGNEPDLYARHGHRPATYGPFDYYGEFGNVLGAMKTMGVPRTSNILLGPSVAAADWTPEMVWDTGFIQTYSDALAAVTVEHYPDDNCAALYEGFGDPIDPQTEFPKFLDHNAGWNMIGKFINSSQVAQAAGKPFIMFETNSASCGGFPGISTSFGAALWALDYGLTMASANFSHALLHVGGQNVYYNPFTAPPTNESHFHQWTIGPIFYSVLAVSETLGSSNNSRIIDLGANGQNIYTPGYAIYENDKLARLAFVNFMTDPSGANDYTVSISVDGGESGRPAATPPQIKVKYLVAPSVGDKFNITWGNQTFGGQFEADGRLKNDLHIETIPCDAATNTCQVKVPAPGFALVFMSDEAVAESEPASTATFATTAVTKIKNTATLDEAVLATSNGNKGMEKYKGSTSFGSNAAARGAGVYPSVMALLAVAAGAGVVLRAFSRQV
;
A
#
# COMPACT_ATOMS: atom_id res chain seq x y z
N MET A 1 0.73 4.87 -4.23
CA MET A 1 1.19 4.01 -3.12
C MET A 1 2.69 4.19 -2.96
N LEU A 2 3.21 4.17 -1.75
CA LEU A 2 4.64 4.15 -1.47
C LEU A 2 4.94 2.85 -0.71
N LEU A 3 5.86 2.04 -1.21
CA LEU A 3 6.30 0.81 -0.55
C LEU A 3 7.60 1.08 0.21
N TRP A 4 7.53 1.09 1.54
CA TRP A 4 8.67 1.34 2.43
C TRP A 4 8.48 0.65 3.82
N GLY A 5 9.27 0.95 4.84
CA GLY A 5 9.14 0.47 6.21
C GLY A 5 10.07 1.23 7.15
N HIS A 6 9.59 1.67 8.32
CA HIS A 6 10.46 2.33 9.30
C HIS A 6 11.43 1.31 9.94
N ASP A 7 12.74 1.61 9.88
CA ASP A 7 13.84 0.77 10.39
C ASP A 7 13.82 -0.69 9.93
N ASP A 8 14.14 -1.69 10.79
CA ASP A 8 14.39 -3.12 10.45
C ASP A 8 13.37 -3.84 9.53
N ALA A 9 12.31 -3.15 9.11
CA ALA A 9 11.22 -3.58 8.25
C ALA A 9 11.43 -3.46 6.72
N ASP A 10 12.44 -2.74 6.17
CA ASP A 10 12.52 -2.48 4.71
C ASP A 10 12.66 -3.73 3.83
N THR A 11 13.52 -4.65 4.25
CA THR A 11 13.71 -5.94 3.58
C THR A 11 12.46 -6.80 3.64
N ILE A 12 11.57 -6.48 4.57
CA ILE A 12 10.39 -7.24 4.87
C ILE A 12 9.26 -6.73 3.97
N THR A 13 9.00 -5.42 3.85
CA THR A 13 7.83 -4.91 3.09
C THR A 13 7.81 -5.36 1.63
N ILE A 14 8.84 -5.05 0.83
CA ILE A 14 8.84 -5.44 -0.59
C ILE A 14 8.85 -6.97 -0.72
N ARG A 15 9.63 -7.65 0.10
CA ARG A 15 9.75 -9.12 0.03
C ARG A 15 8.47 -9.85 0.40
N ILE A 16 7.77 -9.40 1.45
CA ILE A 16 6.55 -10.05 1.96
C ILE A 16 5.31 -9.61 1.19
N SER A 17 5.30 -8.37 0.69
CA SER A 17 4.10 -7.75 0.12
C SER A 17 4.16 -7.56 -1.39
N VAL A 18 5.32 -7.73 -2.05
CA VAL A 18 5.43 -7.61 -3.52
C VAL A 18 5.88 -8.93 -4.12
N GLY A 19 7.04 -9.41 -3.69
CA GLY A 19 7.63 -10.63 -4.22
C GLY A 19 9.05 -10.86 -3.72
N HIS A 20 9.55 -12.07 -3.93
CA HIS A 20 10.88 -12.45 -3.47
C HIS A 20 12.00 -11.99 -4.43
N ASN A 21 11.75 -12.07 -5.73
CA ASN A 21 12.64 -11.71 -6.83
C ASN A 21 11.85 -11.64 -8.16
N GLY A 22 12.56 -11.47 -9.29
CA GLY A 22 11.94 -11.32 -10.61
C GLY A 22 11.03 -12.47 -11.02
N SER A 23 11.23 -13.67 -10.46
CA SER A 23 10.46 -14.88 -10.81
C SER A 23 9.32 -15.20 -9.85
N VAL A 24 9.27 -14.57 -8.67
CA VAL A 24 8.32 -14.91 -7.61
C VAL A 24 7.65 -13.65 -7.09
N ILE A 25 6.51 -13.31 -7.68
CA ILE A 25 5.65 -12.19 -7.31
C ILE A 25 4.42 -12.74 -6.56
N HIS A 26 3.97 -12.05 -5.52
CA HIS A 26 2.80 -12.46 -4.74
C HIS A 26 1.50 -12.17 -5.50
N PRO A 27 0.68 -13.19 -5.83
CA PRO A 27 -0.59 -12.97 -6.53
C PRO A 27 -1.56 -12.01 -5.83
N PRO A 28 -1.69 -12.01 -4.48
CA PRO A 28 -2.54 -11.04 -3.79
C PRO A 28 -2.16 -9.59 -4.09
N PHE A 29 -0.86 -9.28 -4.18
CA PHE A 29 -0.40 -7.95 -4.57
C PHE A 29 -0.87 -7.60 -5.98
N LEU A 30 -0.67 -8.50 -6.96
CA LEU A 30 -1.09 -8.26 -8.35
C LEU A 30 -2.61 -8.07 -8.47
N ASN A 31 -3.40 -8.86 -7.73
CA ASN A 31 -4.86 -8.72 -7.69
C ASN A 31 -5.27 -7.34 -7.17
N LEU A 32 -4.66 -6.87 -6.07
CA LEU A 32 -4.91 -5.54 -5.51
C LEU A 32 -4.50 -4.44 -6.49
N MET A 33 -3.34 -4.56 -7.14
CA MET A 33 -2.88 -3.58 -8.13
C MET A 33 -3.79 -3.54 -9.35
N SER A 34 -4.32 -4.68 -9.81
CA SER A 34 -5.26 -4.75 -10.94
C SER A 34 -6.53 -3.99 -10.64
N LEU A 35 -7.09 -4.16 -9.43
CA LEU A 35 -8.29 -3.44 -9.00
C LEU A 35 -8.13 -1.93 -9.11
N VAL A 36 -6.98 -1.39 -8.70
CA VAL A 36 -6.69 0.04 -8.77
C VAL A 36 -6.42 0.48 -10.21
N ALA A 37 -5.55 -0.24 -10.92
CA ALA A 37 -5.12 0.13 -12.27
C ALA A 37 -6.27 0.15 -13.27
N GLU A 38 -7.25 -0.75 -13.14
CA GLU A 38 -8.43 -0.78 -14.00
C GLU A 38 -9.38 0.40 -13.77
N ARG A 39 -9.39 0.97 -12.56
CA ARG A 39 -10.28 2.08 -12.16
C ARG A 39 -9.64 3.45 -12.39
N ALA A 40 -8.35 3.56 -12.11
CA ALA A 40 -7.57 4.79 -12.26
C ALA A 40 -6.82 4.87 -13.61
N GLY A 41 -6.89 3.83 -14.45
CA GLY A 41 -6.12 3.68 -15.69
C GLY A 41 -4.66 3.26 -15.48
N ARG A 42 -4.04 3.62 -14.35
CA ARG A 42 -2.71 3.17 -13.91
C ARG A 42 -2.53 3.35 -12.41
N ILE A 43 -1.58 2.64 -11.83
CA ILE A 43 -1.14 2.88 -10.44
C ILE A 43 0.30 3.36 -10.40
N HIS A 44 0.57 4.34 -9.53
CA HIS A 44 1.93 4.82 -9.25
C HIS A 44 2.43 4.26 -7.93
N VAL A 45 3.64 3.72 -7.97
CA VAL A 45 4.29 3.11 -6.81
C VAL A 45 5.69 3.69 -6.62
N ARG A 46 5.96 4.27 -5.45
CA ARG A 46 7.30 4.73 -5.05
C ARG A 46 8.00 3.64 -4.25
N VAL A 47 9.28 3.40 -4.53
CA VAL A 47 10.22 2.64 -3.69
C VAL A 47 11.26 3.62 -3.18
N GLY A 48 11.24 3.91 -1.88
CA GLY A 48 12.02 5.01 -1.29
C GLY A 48 11.93 5.01 0.24
N GLY A 49 11.69 6.19 0.83
CA GLY A 49 11.65 6.42 2.28
C GLY A 49 13.04 6.61 2.88
N ASN A 50 13.14 6.71 4.22
CA ASN A 50 14.41 6.97 4.92
C ASN A 50 15.54 6.02 4.53
N THR A 51 15.21 4.79 4.17
CA THR A 51 16.20 3.72 3.93
C THR A 51 16.73 3.71 2.52
N GLN A 52 16.13 4.50 1.62
CA GLN A 52 16.71 4.80 0.32
C GLN A 52 18.08 5.46 0.46
N GLU A 53 18.31 6.22 1.54
CA GLU A 53 19.53 6.99 1.74
C GLU A 53 20.75 6.08 1.79
N GLU A 54 20.59 4.86 2.29
CA GLU A 54 21.66 3.88 2.39
C GLU A 54 21.55 2.76 1.36
N ALA A 55 20.62 2.87 0.41
CA ALA A 55 20.41 1.84 -0.60
C ALA A 55 21.59 1.74 -1.58
N ARG A 56 22.04 0.53 -1.89
CA ARG A 56 23.16 0.26 -2.82
C ARG A 56 22.88 -0.99 -3.65
N MET A 57 23.27 -0.95 -4.94
CA MET A 57 23.23 -2.13 -5.79
C MET A 57 24.42 -3.06 -5.50
N VAL A 58 24.17 -4.35 -5.36
CA VAL A 58 25.17 -5.41 -5.24
C VAL A 58 24.93 -6.49 -6.30
N PRO A 59 25.98 -7.20 -6.77
CA PRO A 59 25.84 -8.18 -7.84
C PRO A 59 24.94 -9.37 -7.47
N SER A 60 24.95 -9.78 -6.19
CA SER A 60 24.15 -10.90 -5.70
C SER A 60 23.99 -10.86 -4.18
N LEU A 61 22.98 -11.58 -3.70
CA LEU A 61 22.73 -11.85 -2.29
C LEU A 61 22.55 -13.37 -2.09
N PRO A 62 22.81 -13.90 -0.88
CA PRO A 62 22.50 -15.29 -0.55
C PRO A 62 21.03 -15.66 -0.86
N ASP A 63 20.80 -16.92 -1.23
CA ASP A 63 19.48 -17.47 -1.54
C ASP A 63 18.71 -16.78 -2.69
N GLY A 64 19.38 -15.96 -3.50
CA GLY A 64 18.78 -15.31 -4.68
C GLY A 64 17.77 -14.22 -4.33
N LYS A 65 17.94 -13.56 -3.18
CA LYS A 65 17.10 -12.45 -2.74
C LYS A 65 17.29 -11.21 -3.62
N ALA A 66 16.20 -10.49 -3.84
CA ALA A 66 16.24 -9.16 -4.48
C ALA A 66 16.74 -8.05 -3.55
N ILE A 67 16.55 -8.21 -2.23
CA ILE A 67 16.77 -7.18 -1.21
C ILE A 67 17.20 -7.81 0.11
N GLU A 68 18.19 -7.22 0.78
CA GLU A 68 18.63 -7.59 2.14
C GLU A 68 19.26 -6.39 2.86
N LYS A 69 19.11 -6.30 4.17
CA LYS A 69 19.70 -5.28 5.03
C LYS A 69 21.03 -5.83 5.48
N GLN A 70 22.09 -5.07 5.27
CA GLN A 70 23.41 -5.50 5.66
C GLN A 70 23.43 -5.79 7.16
N LYS A 71 23.92 -6.98 7.55
CA LYS A 71 24.15 -7.28 8.95
C LYS A 71 25.33 -6.43 9.42
N VAL A 72 25.12 -5.61 10.44
CA VAL A 72 26.19 -4.89 11.14
C VAL A 72 26.48 -5.58 12.47
N ASP A 73 27.75 -5.54 12.89
CA ASP A 73 28.15 -6.00 14.22
C ASP A 73 27.53 -5.07 15.27
N THR A 74 26.68 -5.61 16.13
CA THR A 74 26.00 -4.86 17.19
C THR A 74 26.95 -4.21 18.19
N ASN A 75 28.24 -4.57 18.17
CA ASN A 75 29.28 -3.97 19.01
C ASN A 75 30.00 -2.78 18.35
N ASN A 76 29.71 -2.46 17.09
CA ASN A 76 30.30 -1.31 16.40
C ASN A 76 29.23 -0.25 16.07
N PRO A 77 28.98 0.71 16.99
CA PRO A 77 27.88 1.66 16.88
C PRO A 77 28.05 2.71 15.75
N THR A 78 29.12 2.62 14.96
CA THR A 78 29.40 3.54 13.85
C THR A 78 29.04 2.98 12.47
N GLN A 79 28.64 1.71 12.38
CA GLN A 79 28.21 1.12 11.10
C GLN A 79 26.69 1.23 10.97
N THR A 80 26.24 2.12 10.08
CA THR A 80 24.83 2.12 9.67
C THR A 80 24.61 1.04 8.59
N PRO A 81 23.68 0.11 8.80
CA PRO A 81 23.47 -1.01 7.89
C PRO A 81 22.82 -0.59 6.57
N ALA A 82 23.60 -0.67 5.48
CA ALA A 82 23.11 -0.38 4.13
C ALA A 82 21.96 -1.32 3.71
N LEU A 83 21.07 -0.80 2.87
CA LEU A 83 20.04 -1.59 2.20
C LEU A 83 20.56 -2.09 0.85
N LEU A 84 20.75 -3.39 0.72
CA LEU A 84 21.37 -3.98 -0.47
C LEU A 84 20.31 -4.44 -1.46
N TYR A 85 20.41 -3.97 -2.70
CA TYR A 85 19.57 -4.37 -3.82
C TYR A 85 20.35 -5.20 -4.82
N THR A 86 19.74 -6.25 -5.38
CA THR A 86 20.23 -6.88 -6.61
C THR A 86 19.37 -6.44 -7.78
N SER A 87 19.83 -6.66 -9.02
CA SER A 87 19.02 -6.36 -10.22
C SER A 87 17.67 -7.08 -10.24
N GLU A 88 17.51 -8.16 -9.47
CA GLU A 88 16.25 -8.88 -9.32
C GLU A 88 15.11 -7.99 -8.81
N ILE A 89 15.41 -6.96 -8.00
CA ILE A 89 14.35 -6.01 -7.58
C ILE A 89 13.79 -5.29 -8.81
N LEU A 90 14.66 -4.81 -9.70
CA LEU A 90 14.27 -4.06 -10.89
C LEU A 90 13.56 -4.95 -11.90
N TYR A 91 14.00 -6.20 -12.09
CA TYR A 91 13.29 -7.17 -12.92
C TYR A 91 11.93 -7.54 -12.34
N MET A 92 11.80 -7.66 -11.02
CA MET A 92 10.51 -7.88 -10.37
C MET A 92 9.54 -6.73 -10.64
N LEU A 93 10.01 -5.48 -10.47
CA LEU A 93 9.21 -4.29 -10.78
C LEU A 93 8.79 -4.26 -12.26
N ALA A 94 9.71 -4.59 -13.18
CA ALA A 94 9.43 -4.66 -14.62
C ALA A 94 8.41 -5.75 -14.96
N ASN A 95 8.52 -6.93 -14.34
CA ASN A 95 7.59 -8.04 -14.54
C ASN A 95 6.20 -7.73 -13.97
N ILE A 96 6.11 -6.98 -12.87
CA ILE A 96 4.81 -6.48 -12.39
C ILE A 96 4.20 -5.54 -13.43
N SER A 97 4.98 -4.60 -13.98
CA SER A 97 4.51 -3.67 -15.01
C SER A 97 4.11 -4.34 -16.33
N SER A 98 4.59 -5.56 -16.60
CA SER A 98 4.14 -6.34 -17.78
C SER A 98 2.83 -7.09 -17.55
N LEU A 99 2.41 -7.24 -16.29
CA LEU A 99 1.17 -7.91 -15.88
C LEU A 99 0.05 -6.93 -15.55
N VAL A 100 0.39 -5.80 -14.92
CA VAL A 100 -0.55 -4.76 -14.46
C VAL A 100 0.06 -3.41 -14.80
N ASN A 101 -0.76 -2.39 -15.13
CA ASN A 101 -0.28 -1.04 -15.48
C ASN A 101 0.23 -0.26 -14.26
N VAL A 102 1.34 -0.73 -13.69
CA VAL A 102 2.07 -0.14 -12.57
C VAL A 102 3.25 0.67 -13.11
N LYS A 103 3.39 1.90 -12.62
CA LYS A 103 4.50 2.80 -12.90
C LYS A 103 5.27 3.11 -11.62
N TRP A 104 6.58 3.23 -11.74
CA TRP A 104 7.49 3.25 -10.60
C TRP A 104 8.20 4.59 -10.45
N TYR A 105 8.34 5.00 -9.19
CA TYR A 105 9.36 5.94 -8.77
C TYR A 105 10.42 5.20 -7.95
N LEU A 106 11.69 5.56 -8.12
CA LEU A 106 12.79 5.01 -7.30
C LEU A 106 13.53 6.12 -6.56
N GLY A 107 13.91 5.85 -5.32
CA GLY A 107 14.81 6.69 -4.54
C GLY A 107 16.24 6.66 -5.07
N VAL A 108 16.84 7.84 -5.19
CA VAL A 108 18.28 8.05 -5.41
C VAL A 108 18.89 8.39 -4.06
N PRO A 109 19.81 7.55 -3.54
CA PRO A 109 20.46 7.77 -2.25
C PRO A 109 21.24 9.09 -2.22
N LEU A 110 21.12 9.84 -1.13
CA LEU A 110 21.86 11.08 -0.90
C LEU A 110 22.62 11.08 0.44
N ASN A 111 22.75 9.96 1.15
CA ASN A 111 23.52 9.91 2.41
C ASN A 111 24.99 10.34 2.27
N ASP A 112 25.64 10.10 1.13
CA ASP A 112 27.02 10.49 0.83
C ASP A 112 27.08 11.28 -0.49
N SER A 113 27.18 12.61 -0.38
CA SER A 113 27.26 13.50 -1.54
C SER A 113 28.63 13.54 -2.23
N ALA A 114 29.67 12.95 -1.61
CA ALA A 114 30.98 12.79 -2.23
C ALA A 114 31.06 11.51 -3.09
N ASN A 115 30.34 10.45 -2.71
CA ASN A 115 30.29 9.16 -3.43
C ASN A 115 28.85 8.76 -3.74
N LEU A 116 28.26 9.41 -4.73
CA LEU A 116 26.87 9.18 -5.14
C LEU A 116 26.68 7.76 -5.72
N ALA A 117 25.76 7.00 -5.12
CA ALA A 117 25.41 5.65 -5.56
C ALA A 117 24.31 5.67 -6.64
N LEU A 118 24.69 5.94 -7.88
CA LEU A 118 23.75 6.15 -8.99
C LEU A 118 23.40 4.86 -9.77
N ASP A 119 23.86 3.68 -9.34
CA ASP A 119 23.55 2.41 -10.00
C ASP A 119 22.04 2.12 -10.03
N ILE A 120 21.31 2.53 -8.99
CA ILE A 120 19.84 2.40 -8.95
C ILE A 120 19.20 3.23 -10.07
N ALA A 121 19.69 4.46 -10.28
CA ALA A 121 19.21 5.33 -11.35
C ALA A 121 19.58 4.77 -12.74
N LEU A 122 20.81 4.29 -12.90
CA LEU A 122 21.31 3.73 -14.16
C LEU A 122 20.54 2.45 -14.55
N TYR A 123 20.57 1.43 -13.70
CA TYR A 123 19.92 0.15 -13.98
C TYR A 123 18.41 0.26 -13.94
N GLY A 124 17.85 1.11 -13.06
CA GLY A 124 16.42 1.37 -13.00
C GLY A 124 15.89 1.88 -14.34
N GLN A 125 16.60 2.83 -14.96
CA GLN A 125 16.23 3.32 -16.29
C GLN A 125 16.41 2.27 -17.40
N GLN A 126 17.50 1.50 -17.37
CA GLN A 126 17.76 0.47 -18.38
C GLN A 126 16.75 -0.69 -18.33
N ILE A 127 16.34 -1.11 -17.14
CA ILE A 127 15.48 -2.28 -16.95
C ILE A 127 13.99 -1.92 -16.99
N LEU A 128 13.58 -0.83 -16.34
CA LEU A 128 12.16 -0.43 -16.30
C LEU A 128 11.74 0.37 -17.53
N GLY A 129 12.66 1.05 -18.21
CA GLY A 129 12.36 1.91 -19.35
C GLY A 129 11.26 2.92 -19.01
N ASP A 130 10.20 2.94 -19.83
CA ASP A 130 9.04 3.83 -19.68
C ASP A 130 8.16 3.50 -18.47
N ASN A 131 8.40 2.38 -17.78
CA ASN A 131 7.74 2.09 -16.50
C ASN A 131 8.37 2.84 -15.34
N LEU A 132 9.59 3.38 -15.47
CA LEU A 132 10.15 4.32 -14.51
C LEU A 132 9.71 5.74 -14.88
N ILE A 133 8.91 6.35 -14.02
CA ILE A 133 8.34 7.69 -14.24
C ILE A 133 9.02 8.77 -13.39
N GLY A 134 9.91 8.39 -12.47
CA GLY A 134 10.88 9.33 -11.93
C GLY A 134 11.80 8.78 -10.84
N LEU A 135 12.75 9.62 -10.47
CA LEU A 135 13.85 9.38 -9.55
C LEU A 135 13.85 10.47 -8.48
N GLN A 136 13.55 10.11 -7.24
CA GLN A 136 13.57 11.05 -6.11
C GLN A 136 15.00 11.26 -5.63
N VAL A 137 15.46 12.50 -5.53
CA VAL A 137 16.79 12.81 -5.04
C VAL A 137 16.73 13.15 -3.55
N GLY A 138 17.06 12.17 -2.70
CA GLY A 138 16.98 12.32 -1.24
C GLY A 138 15.54 12.26 -0.69
N ASN A 139 15.43 11.78 0.54
CA ASN A 139 14.22 11.65 1.36
C ASN A 139 14.30 12.65 2.49
N GLU A 140 13.31 13.54 2.63
CA GLU A 140 13.21 14.47 3.76
C GLU A 140 14.55 15.17 4.09
N PRO A 141 15.18 15.86 3.11
CA PRO A 141 16.49 16.47 3.30
C PRO A 141 16.50 17.54 4.40
N ASP A 142 15.33 18.07 4.76
CA ASP A 142 15.15 18.97 5.90
C ASP A 142 15.51 18.31 7.24
N LEU A 143 15.43 16.99 7.33
CA LEU A 143 15.70 16.24 8.56
C LEU A 143 17.16 15.76 8.69
N TYR A 144 17.99 15.95 7.66
CA TYR A 144 19.36 15.39 7.64
C TYR A 144 20.23 15.91 8.78
N ALA A 145 20.13 17.21 9.09
CA ALA A 145 20.88 17.81 10.21
C ALA A 145 20.40 17.24 11.55
N ARG A 146 19.08 17.14 11.73
CA ARG A 146 18.43 16.63 12.96
C ARG A 146 18.78 15.17 13.23
N HIS A 147 18.86 14.34 12.19
CA HIS A 147 19.21 12.93 12.29
C HIS A 147 20.74 12.68 12.29
N GLY A 148 21.56 13.74 12.25
CA GLY A 148 23.02 13.62 12.27
C GLY A 148 23.65 13.10 10.98
N HIS A 149 22.89 13.03 9.89
CA HIS A 149 23.39 12.67 8.55
C HIS A 149 24.17 13.81 7.87
N ARG A 150 23.95 15.05 8.34
CA ARG A 150 24.65 16.26 7.89
C ARG A 150 25.00 17.16 9.08
N PRO A 151 25.96 18.09 8.92
CA PRO A 151 26.23 19.11 9.93
C PRO A 151 24.99 19.95 10.25
N ALA A 152 24.92 20.50 11.47
CA ALA A 152 23.81 21.36 11.90
C ALA A 152 23.61 22.63 11.06
N THR A 153 24.59 23.00 10.22
CA THR A 153 24.51 24.13 9.30
C THR A 153 23.89 23.78 7.94
N TYR A 154 23.59 22.51 7.68
CA TYR A 154 23.04 22.06 6.41
C TYR A 154 21.65 22.65 6.18
N GLY A 155 21.46 23.31 5.04
CA GLY A 155 20.24 24.03 4.72
C GLY A 155 19.80 23.88 3.26
N PRO A 156 18.72 24.60 2.87
CA PRO A 156 18.15 24.51 1.53
C PRO A 156 19.15 24.76 0.38
N PHE A 157 20.10 25.68 0.55
CA PHE A 157 21.14 25.95 -0.47
C PHE A 157 22.15 24.80 -0.61
N ASP A 158 22.44 24.07 0.45
CA ASP A 158 23.30 22.88 0.38
C ASP A 158 22.59 21.78 -0.40
N TYR A 159 21.32 21.50 -0.09
CA TYR A 159 20.51 20.55 -0.86
C TYR A 159 20.37 20.97 -2.33
N TYR A 160 20.13 22.25 -2.61
CA TYR A 160 20.12 22.80 -3.97
C TYR A 160 21.42 22.44 -4.73
N GLY A 161 22.59 22.57 -4.08
CA GLY A 161 23.87 22.20 -4.65
C GLY A 161 24.03 20.68 -4.83
N GLU A 162 23.67 19.89 -3.82
CA GLU A 162 23.74 18.42 -3.87
C GLU A 162 22.84 17.83 -4.97
N PHE A 163 21.65 18.39 -5.18
CA PHE A 163 20.76 18.02 -6.29
C PHE A 163 21.43 18.26 -7.64
N GLY A 164 22.13 19.39 -7.79
CA GLY A 164 22.92 19.71 -8.98
C GLY A 164 24.07 18.71 -9.21
N ASN A 165 24.75 18.30 -8.13
CA ASN A 165 25.80 17.29 -8.19
C ASN A 165 25.26 15.93 -8.67
N VAL A 166 24.09 15.51 -8.18
CA VAL A 166 23.41 14.28 -8.65
C VAL A 166 23.10 14.36 -10.14
N LEU A 167 22.50 15.46 -10.60
CA LEU A 167 22.20 15.66 -12.02
C LEU A 167 23.48 15.65 -12.89
N GLY A 168 24.54 16.31 -12.44
CA GLY A 168 25.84 16.34 -13.13
C GLY A 168 26.51 14.96 -13.20
N ALA A 169 26.47 14.21 -12.10
CA ALA A 169 27.01 12.87 -12.03
C ALA A 169 26.23 11.87 -12.90
N MET A 170 24.89 11.95 -12.91
CA MET A 170 24.05 11.14 -13.81
C MET A 170 24.40 11.38 -15.29
N LYS A 171 24.60 12.65 -15.68
CA LYS A 171 25.02 13.01 -17.05
C LYS A 171 26.40 12.44 -17.37
N THR A 172 27.35 12.54 -16.43
CA THR A 172 28.72 12.04 -16.60
C THR A 172 28.78 10.51 -16.71
N MET A 173 27.96 9.80 -15.92
CA MET A 173 27.84 8.34 -15.96
C MET A 173 27.08 7.82 -17.18
N GLY A 174 26.43 8.68 -17.96
CA GLY A 174 25.64 8.28 -19.12
C GLY A 174 24.32 7.60 -18.75
N VAL A 175 23.68 8.04 -17.66
CA VAL A 175 22.32 7.57 -17.32
C VAL A 175 21.35 7.98 -18.45
N PRO A 176 20.47 7.09 -18.96
CA PRO A 176 19.74 7.29 -20.22
C PRO A 176 18.93 8.59 -20.32
N ARG A 177 18.19 8.96 -19.26
CA ARG A 177 17.37 10.18 -19.15
C ARG A 177 17.86 11.00 -17.97
N THR A 178 18.09 12.28 -18.23
CA THR A 178 18.44 13.30 -17.22
C THR A 178 17.54 14.54 -17.30
N SER A 179 16.60 14.55 -18.25
CA SER A 179 15.51 15.52 -18.37
C SER A 179 14.19 14.90 -17.94
N ASN A 180 13.32 15.70 -17.32
CA ASN A 180 11.97 15.35 -16.91
C ASN A 180 11.86 13.97 -16.22
N ILE A 181 12.77 13.71 -15.27
CA ILE A 181 12.85 12.42 -14.56
C ILE A 181 13.12 12.58 -13.06
N LEU A 182 13.74 13.68 -12.62
CA LEU A 182 14.06 13.86 -11.19
C LEU A 182 12.85 14.41 -10.42
N LEU A 183 12.73 14.03 -9.15
CA LEU A 183 11.78 14.60 -8.20
C LEU A 183 12.54 15.18 -7.01
N GLY A 184 12.01 16.27 -6.47
CA GLY A 184 12.50 16.91 -5.25
C GLY A 184 11.65 18.14 -4.89
N PRO A 185 11.86 18.73 -3.71
CA PRO A 185 12.85 18.33 -2.71
C PRO A 185 12.39 17.20 -1.77
N SER A 186 11.11 16.82 -1.80
CA SER A 186 10.54 15.83 -0.88
C SER A 186 10.78 16.16 0.61
N VAL A 187 10.64 17.43 0.98
CA VAL A 187 10.74 17.84 2.39
C VAL A 187 9.59 17.29 3.22
N ALA A 188 9.85 16.93 4.47
CA ALA A 188 8.85 16.55 5.48
C ALA A 188 7.96 17.73 5.93
N ALA A 189 8.38 18.94 5.56
CA ALA A 189 7.85 20.22 6.03
C ALA A 189 7.94 20.37 7.56
N ALA A 190 9.04 19.88 8.13
CA ALA A 190 9.31 19.96 9.56
C ALA A 190 10.32 21.07 9.86
N ASP A 191 11.58 20.88 9.49
CA ASP A 191 12.64 21.84 9.79
C ASP A 191 12.73 22.94 8.71
N TRP A 192 12.34 22.61 7.48
CA TRP A 192 12.22 23.55 6.35
C TRP A 192 10.79 23.61 5.85
N THR A 193 10.35 24.76 5.32
CA THR A 193 9.19 24.81 4.43
C THR A 193 9.63 24.57 2.98
N PRO A 194 8.74 24.10 2.08
CA PRO A 194 9.08 24.00 0.66
C PRO A 194 9.51 25.34 0.05
N GLU A 195 8.90 26.45 0.49
CA GLU A 195 9.25 27.82 0.05
C GLU A 195 10.72 28.15 0.30
N MET A 196 11.29 27.72 1.42
CA MET A 196 12.72 27.92 1.70
C MET A 196 13.62 27.26 0.64
N VAL A 197 13.16 26.16 0.03
CA VAL A 197 13.87 25.52 -1.09
C VAL A 197 13.59 26.24 -2.41
N TRP A 198 12.34 26.66 -2.66
CA TRP A 198 11.97 27.43 -3.85
C TRP A 198 12.76 28.73 -3.96
N ASP A 199 12.98 29.43 -2.85
CA ASP A 199 13.71 30.70 -2.75
C ASP A 199 15.20 30.58 -3.11
N THR A 200 15.75 29.36 -3.16
CA THR A 200 17.11 29.12 -3.69
C THR A 200 17.18 29.23 -5.21
N GLY A 201 16.03 29.30 -5.90
CA GLY A 201 15.92 29.19 -7.35
C GLY A 201 15.88 27.74 -7.85
N PHE A 202 15.53 26.79 -6.98
CA PHE A 202 15.54 25.34 -7.27
C PHE A 202 14.69 24.98 -8.49
N ILE A 203 13.43 25.39 -8.53
CA ILE A 203 12.52 25.05 -9.64
C ILE A 203 13.03 25.66 -10.95
N GLN A 204 13.45 26.92 -10.93
CA GLN A 204 13.92 27.63 -12.11
C GLN A 204 15.20 27.01 -12.66
N THR A 205 16.14 26.64 -11.79
CA THR A 205 17.43 26.03 -12.17
C THR A 205 17.24 24.63 -12.73
N TYR A 206 16.39 23.82 -12.09
CA TYR A 206 16.27 22.39 -12.39
C TYR A 206 15.00 22.01 -13.16
N SER A 207 14.24 22.98 -13.67
CA SER A 207 12.95 22.73 -14.36
C SER A 207 13.06 21.69 -15.47
N ASP A 208 14.11 21.72 -16.29
CA ASP A 208 14.30 20.76 -17.39
C ASP A 208 14.52 19.33 -16.88
N ALA A 209 15.12 19.16 -15.70
CA ALA A 209 15.39 17.87 -15.08
C ALA A 209 14.19 17.34 -14.27
N LEU A 210 13.39 18.24 -13.69
CA LEU A 210 12.28 17.91 -12.80
C LEU A 210 11.08 17.32 -13.57
N ALA A 211 10.67 16.12 -13.21
CA ALA A 211 9.39 15.53 -13.63
C ALA A 211 8.22 16.10 -12.82
N ALA A 212 8.44 16.35 -11.53
CA ALA A 212 7.48 16.88 -10.59
C ALA A 212 8.21 17.50 -9.40
N VAL A 213 7.50 18.30 -8.62
CA VAL A 213 7.93 18.78 -7.31
C VAL A 213 7.17 18.06 -6.21
N THR A 214 7.87 17.66 -5.16
CA THR A 214 7.36 16.71 -4.15
C THR A 214 7.51 17.23 -2.74
N VAL A 215 6.55 16.86 -1.89
CA VAL A 215 6.55 17.07 -0.43
C VAL A 215 6.09 15.80 0.28
N GLU A 216 6.40 15.67 1.56
CA GLU A 216 6.05 14.54 2.40
C GLU A 216 5.43 15.09 3.70
N HIS A 217 4.33 14.51 4.18
CA HIS A 217 3.70 14.99 5.41
C HIS A 217 2.72 13.99 6.02
N TYR A 218 2.79 13.81 7.33
CA TYR A 218 1.81 13.09 8.14
C TYR A 218 1.09 14.09 9.05
N PRO A 219 -0.20 13.88 9.39
CA PRO A 219 -0.93 14.82 10.24
C PRO A 219 -0.45 14.77 11.70
N ASP A 220 0.12 13.64 12.11
CA ASP A 220 0.62 13.40 13.47
C ASP A 220 1.66 12.25 13.49
N ASP A 221 2.20 11.93 14.66
CA ASP A 221 3.16 10.85 14.87
C ASP A 221 2.85 9.96 16.09
N ASN A 222 3.08 8.66 15.97
CA ASN A 222 2.96 7.71 17.09
C ASN A 222 4.34 7.35 17.67
N CYS A 223 5.34 8.23 17.53
CA CYS A 223 6.73 7.88 17.82
C CYS A 223 6.99 7.69 19.32
N ALA A 224 6.36 8.50 20.17
CA ALA A 224 6.48 8.40 21.64
C ALA A 224 6.03 7.04 22.21
N ALA A 225 5.15 6.32 21.53
CA ALA A 225 4.72 4.98 21.93
C ALA A 225 5.74 3.88 21.59
N LEU A 226 6.67 4.16 20.67
CA LEU A 226 7.61 3.18 20.12
C LEU A 226 9.06 3.45 20.53
N TYR A 227 9.43 4.73 20.74
CA TYR A 227 10.81 5.16 20.90
C TYR A 227 10.99 6.05 22.12
N GLU A 228 12.06 5.82 22.87
CA GLU A 228 12.46 6.67 23.99
C GLU A 228 12.88 8.07 23.48
N GLY A 229 12.62 9.11 24.27
CA GLY A 229 13.03 10.48 23.96
C GLY A 229 12.05 11.29 23.09
N PHE A 230 10.93 10.69 22.65
CA PHE A 230 9.88 11.34 21.87
C PHE A 230 8.73 11.92 22.70
N GLY A 231 8.86 11.92 24.04
CA GLY A 231 7.83 12.44 24.96
C GLY A 231 6.86 11.36 25.45
N ASP A 232 5.66 11.79 25.86
CA ASP A 232 4.62 10.90 26.36
C ASP A 232 3.78 10.31 25.20
N PRO A 233 3.41 9.02 25.23
CA PRO A 233 2.54 8.42 24.22
C PRO A 233 1.19 9.15 24.11
N ILE A 234 0.73 9.34 22.87
CA ILE A 234 -0.59 9.92 22.56
C ILE A 234 -1.69 8.87 22.77
N ASP A 235 -2.81 9.25 23.37
CA ASP A 235 -3.99 8.39 23.52
C ASP A 235 -4.85 8.39 22.23
N PRO A 236 -4.89 7.28 21.47
CA PRO A 236 -5.66 7.21 20.23
C PRO A 236 -7.15 7.51 20.41
N GLN A 237 -7.74 7.27 21.59
CA GLN A 237 -9.16 7.52 21.81
C GLN A 237 -9.49 9.02 21.79
N THR A 238 -8.56 9.85 22.26
CA THR A 238 -8.69 11.32 22.25
C THR A 238 -8.32 11.92 20.90
N GLU A 239 -7.44 11.23 20.16
CA GLU A 239 -6.95 11.68 18.85
C GLU A 239 -7.94 11.36 17.72
N PHE A 240 -8.70 10.25 17.83
CA PHE A 240 -9.57 9.78 16.76
C PHE A 240 -10.55 10.83 16.18
N PRO A 241 -11.23 11.68 16.97
CA PRO A 241 -12.13 12.68 16.44
C PRO A 241 -11.50 13.65 15.43
N LYS A 242 -10.17 13.89 15.49
CA LYS A 242 -9.46 14.77 14.55
C LYS A 242 -9.38 14.20 13.13
N PHE A 243 -9.70 12.93 12.94
CA PHE A 243 -9.77 12.27 11.63
C PHE A 243 -11.20 12.19 11.09
N LEU A 244 -12.21 12.63 11.87
CA LEU A 244 -13.62 12.41 11.57
C LEU A 244 -14.34 13.69 11.14
N ASP A 245 -13.61 14.61 10.52
CA ASP A 245 -14.18 15.79 9.89
C ASP A 245 -13.35 16.26 8.68
N HIS A 246 -13.96 17.11 7.88
CA HIS A 246 -13.42 17.66 6.65
C HIS A 246 -12.29 18.69 6.86
N ASN A 247 -12.23 19.33 8.04
CA ASN A 247 -11.15 20.26 8.33
C ASN A 247 -9.82 19.52 8.47
N ALA A 248 -9.83 18.23 8.81
CA ALA A 248 -8.64 17.40 8.87
C ALA A 248 -7.81 17.48 7.57
N GLY A 249 -8.46 17.31 6.41
CA GLY A 249 -7.80 17.38 5.10
C GLY A 249 -7.27 18.78 4.77
N TRP A 250 -8.09 19.81 4.97
CA TRP A 250 -7.69 21.20 4.70
C TRP A 250 -6.56 21.69 5.61
N ASN A 251 -6.58 21.33 6.89
CA ASN A 251 -5.52 21.67 7.84
C ASN A 251 -4.18 21.03 7.43
N MET A 252 -4.20 19.80 6.92
CA MET A 252 -2.99 19.13 6.43
C MET A 252 -2.37 19.84 5.24
N ILE A 253 -3.16 20.24 4.26
CA ILE A 253 -2.64 20.87 3.04
C ILE A 253 -2.44 22.38 3.12
N GLY A 254 -2.96 23.04 4.16
CA GLY A 254 -2.96 24.51 4.26
C GLY A 254 -1.59 25.15 4.06
N LYS A 255 -0.53 24.52 4.60
CA LYS A 255 0.87 24.96 4.45
C LYS A 255 1.44 24.78 3.04
N PHE A 256 0.77 24.03 2.18
CA PHE A 256 1.24 23.67 0.84
C PHE A 256 0.45 24.34 -0.29
N ILE A 257 -0.62 25.08 0.01
CA ILE A 257 -1.47 25.74 -1.00
C ILE A 257 -0.65 26.71 -1.87
N ASN A 258 0.25 27.49 -1.26
CA ASN A 258 1.14 28.37 -2.00
C ASN A 258 2.09 27.57 -2.90
N SER A 259 2.69 26.51 -2.36
CA SER A 259 3.59 25.63 -3.12
C SER A 259 2.90 24.92 -4.29
N SER A 260 1.63 24.52 -4.16
CA SER A 260 0.89 23.94 -5.29
C SER A 260 0.70 24.95 -6.42
N GLN A 261 0.43 26.22 -6.10
CA GLN A 261 0.34 27.30 -7.09
C GLN A 261 1.69 27.60 -7.76
N VAL A 262 2.79 27.61 -6.99
CA VAL A 262 4.16 27.78 -7.53
C VAL A 262 4.49 26.66 -8.52
N ALA A 263 4.16 25.41 -8.19
CA ALA A 263 4.35 24.27 -9.07
C ALA A 263 3.55 24.40 -10.38
N GLN A 264 2.27 24.77 -10.28
CA GLN A 264 1.40 25.00 -11.44
C GLN A 264 1.92 26.12 -12.34
N ALA A 265 2.38 27.24 -11.76
CA ALA A 265 2.98 28.34 -12.51
C ALA A 265 4.27 27.94 -13.25
N ALA A 266 5.00 26.96 -12.72
CA ALA A 266 6.17 26.37 -13.36
C ALA A 266 5.83 25.23 -14.35
N GLY A 267 4.55 24.88 -14.52
CA GLY A 267 4.11 23.76 -15.36
C GLY A 267 4.55 22.39 -14.82
N LYS A 268 4.68 22.26 -13.51
CA LYS A 268 5.11 21.03 -12.83
C LYS A 268 3.99 20.43 -11.98
N PRO A 269 3.79 19.10 -12.02
CA PRO A 269 2.97 18.40 -11.03
C PRO A 269 3.49 18.66 -9.61
N PHE A 270 2.55 18.87 -8.68
CA PHE A 270 2.84 18.90 -7.25
C PHE A 270 2.29 17.64 -6.59
N ILE A 271 3.13 16.90 -5.89
CA ILE A 271 2.81 15.54 -5.43
C ILE A 271 3.08 15.44 -3.92
N MET A 272 2.08 14.97 -3.17
CA MET A 272 2.24 14.49 -1.80
C MET A 272 2.87 13.09 -1.89
N PHE A 273 4.20 13.05 -1.87
CA PHE A 273 4.98 11.88 -2.26
C PHE A 273 5.08 10.84 -1.16
N GLU A 274 4.78 11.24 0.08
CA GLU A 274 4.59 10.36 1.22
C GLU A 274 3.63 10.98 2.23
N THR A 275 2.65 10.18 2.65
CA THR A 275 1.71 10.53 3.72
C THR A 275 1.04 9.25 4.25
N ASN A 276 0.46 9.31 5.44
CA ASN A 276 -0.55 8.39 5.95
C ASN A 276 -1.17 8.96 7.23
N SER A 277 -1.96 8.18 7.97
CA SER A 277 -2.69 8.63 9.17
C SER A 277 -1.78 9.15 10.29
N ALA A 278 -0.60 8.59 10.50
CA ALA A 278 0.43 9.13 11.38
C ALA A 278 1.77 8.46 11.07
N SER A 279 2.89 9.16 11.29
CA SER A 279 4.22 8.55 11.14
C SER A 279 4.47 7.52 12.26
N CYS A 280 5.64 6.86 12.27
CA CYS A 280 5.96 5.80 13.24
C CYS A 280 4.91 4.67 13.27
N GLY A 281 4.46 4.24 12.08
CA GLY A 281 3.58 3.08 11.91
C GLY A 281 2.09 3.34 12.14
N GLY A 282 1.70 4.56 12.52
CA GLY A 282 0.32 4.95 12.73
C GLY A 282 -0.24 4.59 14.11
N PHE A 283 -1.42 5.11 14.45
CA PHE A 283 -2.10 4.77 15.69
C PHE A 283 -2.93 3.49 15.57
N PRO A 284 -2.82 2.53 16.51
CA PRO A 284 -3.76 1.42 16.61
C PRO A 284 -5.17 1.96 16.91
N GLY A 285 -6.20 1.34 16.31
CA GLY A 285 -7.59 1.77 16.48
C GLY A 285 -8.02 2.95 15.61
N ILE A 286 -7.13 3.89 15.25
CA ILE A 286 -7.42 4.93 14.24
C ILE A 286 -7.04 4.44 12.86
N SER A 287 -5.76 4.12 12.64
CA SER A 287 -5.22 3.79 11.30
C SER A 287 -5.79 2.49 10.72
N THR A 288 -6.33 1.64 11.59
CA THR A 288 -6.96 0.35 11.25
C THR A 288 -8.48 0.44 11.17
N SER A 289 -9.05 1.65 11.12
CA SER A 289 -10.50 1.88 11.18
C SER A 289 -11.11 2.38 9.88
N PHE A 290 -12.42 2.23 9.74
CA PHE A 290 -13.21 2.81 8.66
C PHE A 290 -13.14 4.34 8.65
N GLY A 291 -12.97 4.98 9.81
CA GLY A 291 -12.71 6.41 9.94
C GLY A 291 -11.45 6.84 9.20
N ALA A 292 -10.37 6.05 9.26
CA ALA A 292 -9.18 6.30 8.46
C ALA A 292 -9.42 6.11 6.95
N ALA A 293 -10.34 5.21 6.55
CA ALA A 293 -10.74 5.08 5.15
C ALA A 293 -11.50 6.33 4.66
N LEU A 294 -12.47 6.83 5.43
CA LEU A 294 -13.19 8.06 5.10
C LEU A 294 -12.27 9.28 5.10
N TRP A 295 -11.38 9.39 6.09
CA TRP A 295 -10.36 10.44 6.15
C TRP A 295 -9.47 10.43 4.91
N ALA A 296 -8.89 9.27 4.55
CA ALA A 296 -8.00 9.19 3.40
C ALA A 296 -8.72 9.47 2.07
N LEU A 297 -10.00 9.11 1.97
CA LEU A 297 -10.86 9.44 0.83
C LEU A 297 -11.04 10.96 0.73
N ASP A 298 -11.53 11.59 1.80
CA ASP A 298 -11.78 13.03 1.85
C ASP A 298 -10.50 13.85 1.64
N TYR A 299 -9.41 13.46 2.31
CA TYR A 299 -8.10 14.07 2.16
C TYR A 299 -7.57 13.96 0.73
N GLY A 300 -7.74 12.81 0.07
CA GLY A 300 -7.38 12.62 -1.34
C GLY A 300 -8.15 13.56 -2.27
N LEU A 301 -9.45 13.70 -2.07
CA LEU A 301 -10.29 14.61 -2.88
C LEU A 301 -10.01 16.08 -2.58
N THR A 302 -9.70 16.42 -1.32
CA THR A 302 -9.26 17.76 -0.90
C THR A 302 -7.91 18.14 -1.56
N MET A 303 -6.94 17.22 -1.59
CA MET A 303 -5.68 17.44 -2.31
C MET A 303 -5.92 17.68 -3.80
N ALA A 304 -6.78 16.86 -4.43
CA ALA A 304 -7.10 17.01 -5.84
C ALA A 304 -7.80 18.35 -6.16
N SER A 305 -8.68 18.85 -5.27
CA SER A 305 -9.31 20.17 -5.42
C SER A 305 -8.33 21.34 -5.20
N ALA A 306 -7.19 21.07 -4.54
CA ALA A 306 -6.12 22.02 -4.27
C ALA A 306 -4.91 21.90 -5.24
N ASN A 307 -5.11 21.32 -6.43
CA ASN A 307 -4.11 21.16 -7.50
C ASN A 307 -2.92 20.24 -7.19
N PHE A 308 -3.06 19.32 -6.24
CA PHE A 308 -2.14 18.18 -6.16
C PHE A 308 -2.45 17.19 -7.28
N SER A 309 -1.40 16.68 -7.93
CA SER A 309 -1.57 15.71 -9.01
C SER A 309 -1.73 14.28 -8.49
N HIS A 310 -1.04 13.94 -7.40
CA HIS A 310 -1.12 12.63 -6.77
C HIS A 310 -0.81 12.72 -5.26
N ALA A 311 -1.26 11.70 -4.53
CA ALA A 311 -0.81 11.41 -3.17
C ALA A 311 -0.42 9.94 -3.05
N LEU A 312 0.65 9.67 -2.30
CA LEU A 312 1.16 8.32 -2.11
C LEU A 312 1.05 7.94 -0.63
N LEU A 313 0.09 7.05 -0.34
CA LEU A 313 -0.03 6.41 0.96
C LEU A 313 1.15 5.47 1.20
N HIS A 314 1.87 5.71 2.30
CA HIS A 314 2.96 4.88 2.74
C HIS A 314 2.47 3.49 3.19
N VAL A 315 3.20 2.45 2.82
CA VAL A 315 2.98 1.04 3.17
C VAL A 315 4.24 0.54 3.82
N GLY A 316 4.13 0.12 5.07
CA GLY A 316 5.22 -0.36 5.92
C GLY A 316 5.31 -1.88 6.05
N GLY A 317 6.18 -2.32 6.97
CA GLY A 317 6.29 -3.73 7.35
C GLY A 317 5.07 -4.27 8.10
N GLN A 318 5.11 -5.53 8.56
CA GLN A 318 3.93 -6.22 9.13
C GLN A 318 3.33 -5.56 10.38
N ASN A 319 4.13 -4.75 11.10
CA ASN A 319 3.73 -4.12 12.36
C ASN A 319 3.11 -2.72 12.18
N VAL A 320 2.91 -2.28 10.93
CA VAL A 320 2.40 -0.95 10.62
C VAL A 320 0.87 -0.96 10.49
N TYR A 321 0.22 -0.09 11.26
CA TYR A 321 -1.23 -0.05 11.41
C TYR A 321 -1.96 0.57 10.23
N TYR A 322 -1.34 1.52 9.54
CA TYR A 322 -1.95 2.20 8.40
C TYR A 322 -1.80 1.45 7.06
N ASN A 323 -1.31 0.21 7.10
CA ASN A 323 -1.07 -0.56 5.88
C ASN A 323 -2.40 -0.79 5.12
N PRO A 324 -2.45 -0.49 3.80
CA PRO A 324 -3.59 -0.87 2.96
C PRO A 324 -3.72 -2.39 2.83
N PHE A 325 -2.61 -3.13 2.98
CA PHE A 325 -2.60 -4.58 2.98
C PHE A 325 -1.40 -5.09 3.77
N THR A 326 -1.58 -6.25 4.41
CA THR A 326 -0.55 -6.90 5.20
C THR A 326 -0.54 -8.40 4.89
N ALA A 327 0.61 -8.88 4.39
CA ALA A 327 0.86 -10.30 4.23
C ALA A 327 0.93 -10.99 5.61
N PRO A 328 0.47 -12.25 5.74
CA PRO A 328 0.54 -12.98 7.00
C PRO A 328 1.99 -13.20 7.44
N PRO A 329 2.26 -13.36 8.75
CA PRO A 329 3.58 -13.78 9.24
C PRO A 329 4.12 -14.99 8.45
N THR A 330 5.43 -15.04 8.20
CA THR A 330 6.02 -16.09 7.34
C THR A 330 5.68 -17.50 7.83
N ASN A 331 5.67 -17.72 9.15
CA ASN A 331 5.30 -18.98 9.81
C ASN A 331 3.80 -19.33 9.71
N GLU A 332 2.94 -18.36 9.35
CA GLU A 332 1.48 -18.54 9.23
C GLU A 332 1.00 -18.53 7.78
N SER A 333 1.86 -18.14 6.83
CA SER A 333 1.55 -18.03 5.39
C SER A 333 1.04 -19.31 4.71
N HIS A 334 1.10 -20.46 5.38
CA HIS A 334 0.55 -21.73 4.90
C HIS A 334 -0.94 -21.92 5.17
N PHE A 335 -1.53 -21.17 6.11
CA PHE A 335 -2.93 -21.32 6.53
C PHE A 335 -3.67 -20.00 6.74
N HIS A 336 -2.97 -18.87 6.79
CA HIS A 336 -3.57 -17.53 6.76
C HIS A 336 -3.42 -16.89 5.39
N GLN A 337 -4.44 -16.15 4.95
CA GLN A 337 -4.36 -15.27 3.78
C GLN A 337 -3.94 -13.86 4.22
N TRP A 338 -4.02 -12.89 3.33
CA TRP A 338 -3.67 -11.51 3.64
C TRP A 338 -4.79 -10.83 4.42
N THR A 339 -4.43 -9.72 5.08
CA THR A 339 -5.39 -8.79 5.67
C THR A 339 -5.38 -7.51 4.86
N ILE A 340 -6.56 -7.02 4.48
CA ILE A 340 -6.71 -5.72 3.80
C ILE A 340 -7.12 -4.68 4.83
N GLY A 341 -6.35 -3.59 4.91
CA GLY A 341 -6.64 -2.47 5.79
C GLY A 341 -7.77 -1.60 5.23
N PRO A 342 -8.56 -0.93 6.09
CA PRO A 342 -9.64 -0.05 5.65
C PRO A 342 -9.24 0.99 4.61
N ILE A 343 -8.02 1.53 4.71
CA ILE A 343 -7.52 2.56 3.80
C ILE A 343 -7.39 2.05 2.34
N PHE A 344 -7.35 0.75 2.07
CA PHE A 344 -7.38 0.27 0.68
C PHE A 344 -8.76 0.50 0.02
N TYR A 345 -9.85 0.51 0.79
CA TYR A 345 -11.17 0.87 0.26
C TYR A 345 -11.24 2.33 -0.17
N SER A 346 -10.52 3.23 0.51
CA SER A 346 -10.43 4.64 0.07
C SER A 346 -9.68 4.77 -1.25
N VAL A 347 -8.62 3.99 -1.46
CA VAL A 347 -7.89 3.95 -2.74
C VAL A 347 -8.81 3.54 -3.89
N LEU A 348 -9.67 2.53 -3.70
CA LEU A 348 -10.65 2.14 -4.72
C LEU A 348 -11.68 3.24 -4.95
N ALA A 349 -12.29 3.77 -3.88
CA ALA A 349 -13.33 4.78 -3.98
C ALA A 349 -12.83 6.08 -4.64
N VAL A 350 -11.62 6.55 -4.30
CA VAL A 350 -11.00 7.72 -4.92
C VAL A 350 -10.67 7.45 -6.39
N SER A 351 -10.14 6.26 -6.72
CA SER A 351 -9.85 5.88 -8.11
C SER A 351 -11.12 5.93 -8.97
N GLU A 352 -12.23 5.38 -8.49
CA GLU A 352 -13.52 5.43 -9.20
C GLU A 352 -14.10 6.83 -9.25
N THR A 353 -13.89 7.64 -8.21
CA THR A 353 -14.35 9.04 -8.16
C THR A 353 -13.65 9.89 -9.21
N LEU A 354 -12.34 9.71 -9.38
CA LEU A 354 -11.52 10.48 -10.33
C LEU A 354 -11.55 9.93 -11.77
N GLY A 355 -11.98 8.68 -11.95
CA GLY A 355 -12.07 8.04 -13.26
C GLY A 355 -10.71 7.65 -13.85
N SER A 356 -10.75 7.08 -15.05
CA SER A 356 -9.57 6.60 -15.79
C SER A 356 -9.18 7.52 -16.95
N SER A 357 -9.97 8.56 -17.24
CA SER A 357 -9.74 9.47 -18.37
C SER A 357 -8.50 10.35 -18.24
N ASN A 358 -7.96 10.52 -17.02
CA ASN A 358 -6.86 11.43 -16.70
C ASN A 358 -7.15 12.91 -17.05
N ASN A 359 -8.42 13.27 -17.23
CA ASN A 359 -8.89 14.64 -17.54
C ASN A 359 -9.86 15.19 -16.49
N SER A 360 -9.99 14.52 -15.34
CA SER A 360 -10.93 14.92 -14.30
C SER A 360 -10.51 16.24 -13.65
N ARG A 361 -11.53 17.08 -13.41
CA ARG A 361 -11.41 18.33 -12.66
C ARG A 361 -12.38 18.27 -11.50
N ILE A 362 -11.87 18.47 -10.30
CA ILE A 362 -12.64 18.34 -9.07
C ILE A 362 -12.80 19.70 -8.40
N ILE A 363 -13.95 19.90 -7.77
CA ILE A 363 -14.22 21.04 -6.90
C ILE A 363 -14.87 20.54 -5.61
N ASP A 364 -14.44 21.11 -4.50
CA ASP A 364 -15.13 21.01 -3.22
C ASP A 364 -16.37 21.92 -3.25
N LEU A 365 -17.54 21.35 -2.97
CA LEU A 365 -18.82 22.05 -3.09
C LEU A 365 -19.12 22.95 -1.88
N GLY A 366 -18.39 22.82 -0.77
CA GLY A 366 -18.82 23.40 0.50
C GLY A 366 -20.23 22.91 0.88
N ALA A 367 -20.50 21.63 0.61
CA ALA A 367 -21.83 21.03 0.68
C ALA A 367 -22.48 21.20 2.06
N ASN A 368 -23.82 21.16 2.10
CA ASN A 368 -24.61 21.23 3.33
C ASN A 368 -24.30 22.46 4.21
N GLY A 369 -23.97 23.60 3.58
CA GLY A 369 -23.59 24.82 4.29
C GLY A 369 -22.21 24.73 4.94
N GLN A 370 -21.24 24.10 4.26
CA GLN A 370 -19.89 23.82 4.76
C GLN A 370 -19.90 22.97 6.04
N ASN A 371 -20.79 21.98 6.12
CA ASN A 371 -20.82 21.08 7.27
C ASN A 371 -19.58 20.17 7.25
N ILE A 372 -18.77 20.26 8.30
CA ILE A 372 -17.50 19.54 8.42
C ILE A 372 -17.66 18.02 8.49
N TYR A 373 -18.85 17.51 8.85
CA TYR A 373 -19.09 16.07 8.93
C TYR A 373 -19.66 15.48 7.64
N THR A 374 -20.11 16.31 6.70
CA THR A 374 -20.77 15.88 5.47
C THR A 374 -20.27 16.62 4.22
N PRO A 375 -18.96 16.57 3.92
CA PRO A 375 -18.41 17.23 2.75
C PRO A 375 -18.88 16.58 1.45
N GLY A 376 -18.79 17.35 0.37
CA GLY A 376 -19.24 16.94 -0.95
C GLY A 376 -18.39 17.53 -2.07
N TYR A 377 -18.18 16.76 -3.13
CA TYR A 377 -17.33 17.11 -4.26
C TYR A 377 -18.07 16.91 -5.57
N ALA A 378 -17.74 17.73 -6.57
CA ALA A 378 -18.16 17.53 -7.95
C ALA A 378 -16.95 17.25 -8.85
N ILE A 379 -17.08 16.23 -9.68
CA ILE A 379 -16.05 15.77 -10.59
C ILE A 379 -16.55 15.96 -12.01
N TYR A 380 -15.81 16.76 -12.76
CA TYR A 380 -16.07 17.08 -14.15
C TYR A 380 -15.09 16.34 -15.04
N GLU A 381 -15.60 15.79 -16.13
CA GLU A 381 -14.81 15.19 -17.19
C GLU A 381 -15.20 15.76 -18.53
N ASN A 382 -14.22 16.20 -19.31
CA ASN A 382 -14.46 16.82 -20.63
C ASN A 382 -15.55 17.91 -20.56
N ASP A 383 -15.46 18.76 -19.53
CA ASP A 383 -16.39 19.86 -19.22
C ASP A 383 -17.82 19.46 -18.86
N LYS A 384 -18.08 18.19 -18.56
CA LYS A 384 -19.38 17.68 -18.11
C LYS A 384 -19.30 17.16 -16.69
N LEU A 385 -20.34 17.40 -15.89
CA LEU A 385 -20.43 16.80 -14.57
C LEU A 385 -20.58 15.27 -14.73
N ALA A 386 -19.55 14.53 -14.34
CA ALA A 386 -19.52 13.08 -14.48
C ALA A 386 -19.96 12.40 -13.19
N ARG A 387 -19.47 12.90 -12.04
CA ARG A 387 -19.69 12.28 -10.73
C ARG A 387 -19.85 13.31 -9.62
N LEU A 388 -20.56 12.91 -8.57
CA LEU A 388 -20.62 13.62 -7.29
C LEU A 388 -20.21 12.65 -6.18
N ALA A 389 -19.46 13.15 -5.20
CA ALA A 389 -18.93 12.37 -4.10
C ALA A 389 -19.40 13.00 -2.79
N PHE A 390 -20.08 12.24 -1.93
CA PHE A 390 -20.62 12.72 -0.66
C PHE A 390 -20.19 11.84 0.50
N VAL A 391 -19.66 12.45 1.56
CA VAL A 391 -19.15 11.75 2.74
C VAL A 391 -20.08 11.99 3.93
N ASN A 392 -20.07 11.06 4.88
CA ASN A 392 -20.67 11.20 6.20
C ASN A 392 -19.74 10.59 7.26
N PHE A 393 -19.11 11.43 8.07
CA PHE A 393 -18.19 11.00 9.13
C PHE A 393 -18.88 10.55 10.42
N MET A 394 -20.19 10.70 10.55
CA MET A 394 -20.91 10.39 11.78
C MET A 394 -21.21 8.90 11.90
N THR A 395 -21.01 8.34 13.09
CA THR A 395 -21.54 7.00 13.41
C THR A 395 -22.88 7.13 14.11
N ASP A 396 -23.92 6.57 13.50
CA ASP A 396 -25.26 6.55 14.11
C ASP A 396 -26.05 5.31 13.69
N PRO A 397 -26.05 4.24 14.51
CA PRO A 397 -26.80 3.02 14.22
C PRO A 397 -28.32 3.20 14.13
N SER A 398 -28.87 4.33 14.59
CA SER A 398 -30.31 4.61 14.48
C SER A 398 -30.73 5.07 13.08
N GLY A 399 -29.77 5.50 12.25
CA GLY A 399 -30.00 6.11 10.94
C GLY A 399 -30.53 7.55 11.00
N ALA A 400 -30.60 8.18 12.18
CA ALA A 400 -31.08 9.55 12.33
C ALA A 400 -30.14 10.60 11.72
N ASN A 401 -28.85 10.28 11.63
CA ASN A 401 -27.83 11.09 10.97
C ASN A 401 -27.54 10.68 9.51
N ASP A 402 -28.32 9.74 8.96
CA ASP A 402 -28.38 9.58 7.51
C ASP A 402 -28.97 10.88 6.92
N TYR A 403 -28.38 11.41 5.85
CA TYR A 403 -28.92 12.58 5.17
C TYR A 403 -29.30 12.28 3.73
N THR A 404 -30.16 13.10 3.14
CA THR A 404 -30.53 13.01 1.74
C THR A 404 -30.07 14.26 1.01
N VAL A 405 -29.21 14.08 0.01
CA VAL A 405 -28.80 15.14 -0.90
C VAL A 405 -29.83 15.30 -1.99
N SER A 406 -30.29 16.53 -2.20
CA SER A 406 -31.05 16.90 -3.39
C SER A 406 -30.11 17.44 -4.46
N ILE A 407 -29.96 16.68 -5.55
CA ILE A 407 -29.07 16.99 -6.67
C ILE A 407 -29.91 17.59 -7.79
N SER A 408 -29.48 18.75 -8.30
CA SER A 408 -30.00 19.32 -9.55
C SER A 408 -28.84 19.77 -10.42
N VAL A 409 -28.95 19.55 -11.74
CA VAL A 409 -27.97 20.00 -12.72
C VAL A 409 -28.60 21.06 -13.59
N ASP A 410 -27.99 22.24 -13.59
CA ASP A 410 -28.52 23.45 -14.21
C ASP A 410 -29.99 23.71 -13.79
N GLY A 411 -30.72 24.58 -14.48
CA GLY A 411 -32.03 25.04 -14.03
C GLY A 411 -31.95 25.93 -12.77
N GLY A 412 -33.11 26.25 -12.21
CA GLY A 412 -33.21 27.03 -10.97
C GLY A 412 -32.42 28.34 -11.01
N GLU A 413 -31.56 28.54 -10.01
CA GLU A 413 -30.75 29.75 -9.81
C GLU A 413 -29.65 29.93 -10.88
N SER A 414 -29.29 28.87 -11.61
CA SER A 414 -28.26 28.96 -12.66
C SER A 414 -28.71 29.73 -13.90
N GLY A 415 -30.03 29.89 -14.11
CA GLY A 415 -30.61 30.49 -15.31
C GLY A 415 -30.40 29.69 -16.61
N ARG A 416 -29.78 28.51 -16.53
CA ARG A 416 -29.56 27.59 -17.65
C ARG A 416 -30.72 26.61 -17.79
N PRO A 417 -30.94 26.00 -18.98
CA PRO A 417 -31.92 24.93 -19.13
C PRO A 417 -31.66 23.78 -18.14
N ALA A 418 -32.72 23.27 -17.52
CA ALA A 418 -32.65 22.10 -16.65
C ALA A 418 -32.00 20.90 -17.38
N ALA A 419 -31.00 20.30 -16.75
CA ALA A 419 -30.17 19.24 -17.34
C ALA A 419 -30.00 18.03 -16.40
N THR A 420 -30.80 17.92 -15.34
CA THR A 420 -30.79 16.74 -14.46
C THR A 420 -31.20 15.50 -15.28
N PRO A 421 -30.42 14.40 -15.26
CA PRO A 421 -30.76 13.18 -15.99
C PRO A 421 -32.03 12.53 -15.40
N PRO A 422 -32.75 11.70 -16.17
CA PRO A 422 -33.96 11.02 -15.69
C PRO A 422 -33.70 9.99 -14.58
N GLN A 423 -32.47 9.50 -14.49
CA GLN A 423 -31.99 8.62 -13.43
C GLN A 423 -30.49 8.81 -13.24
N ILE A 424 -30.01 8.48 -12.05
CA ILE A 424 -28.59 8.42 -11.68
C ILE A 424 -28.26 7.05 -11.11
N LYS A 425 -26.98 6.75 -10.96
CA LYS A 425 -26.52 5.53 -10.28
C LYS A 425 -25.66 5.86 -9.08
N VAL A 426 -25.74 5.06 -8.02
CA VAL A 426 -25.02 5.30 -6.78
C VAL A 426 -24.34 4.05 -6.27
N LYS A 427 -23.07 4.18 -5.88
CA LYS A 427 -22.28 3.13 -5.23
C LYS A 427 -21.84 3.60 -3.85
N TYR A 428 -21.97 2.72 -2.85
CA TYR A 428 -21.76 3.08 -1.46
C TYR A 428 -20.53 2.41 -0.85
N LEU A 429 -19.75 3.18 -0.10
CA LEU A 429 -18.73 2.69 0.82
C LEU A 429 -19.28 2.83 2.24
N VAL A 430 -19.50 1.72 2.92
CA VAL A 430 -20.19 1.71 4.23
C VAL A 430 -19.56 0.73 5.21
N ALA A 431 -19.71 1.05 6.50
CA ALA A 431 -19.46 0.17 7.63
C ALA A 431 -20.42 0.52 8.78
N PRO A 432 -20.67 -0.39 9.74
CA PRO A 432 -21.54 -0.10 10.90
C PRO A 432 -21.10 1.10 11.77
N SER A 433 -19.81 1.40 11.81
CA SER A 433 -19.20 2.47 12.61
C SER A 433 -17.88 2.93 12.00
N VAL A 434 -17.48 4.18 12.25
CA VAL A 434 -16.15 4.68 11.88
C VAL A 434 -15.05 3.90 12.59
N GLY A 435 -15.33 3.27 13.74
CA GLY A 435 -14.37 2.41 14.44
C GLY A 435 -14.24 1.00 13.86
N ASP A 436 -15.03 0.60 12.86
CA ASP A 436 -14.98 -0.75 12.30
C ASP A 436 -13.69 -1.02 11.54
N LYS A 437 -13.20 -2.25 11.63
CA LYS A 437 -11.95 -2.67 10.98
C LYS A 437 -12.15 -3.51 9.73
N PHE A 438 -13.25 -4.29 9.69
CA PHE A 438 -13.42 -5.35 8.69
C PHE A 438 -14.81 -5.41 8.06
N ASN A 439 -15.85 -4.91 8.73
CA ASN A 439 -17.23 -4.89 8.23
C ASN A 439 -17.45 -3.76 7.21
N ILE A 440 -16.53 -3.66 6.24
CA ILE A 440 -16.48 -2.59 5.25
C ILE A 440 -16.86 -3.18 3.90
N THR A 441 -17.76 -2.48 3.20
CA THR A 441 -18.14 -2.85 1.83
C THR A 441 -18.06 -1.66 0.90
N TRP A 442 -17.63 -1.89 -0.34
CA TRP A 442 -17.67 -0.94 -1.45
C TRP A 442 -18.54 -1.50 -2.57
N GLY A 443 -19.73 -0.92 -2.76
CA GLY A 443 -20.75 -1.48 -3.67
C GLY A 443 -21.12 -2.92 -3.30
N ASN A 444 -21.35 -3.19 -2.01
CA ASN A 444 -21.61 -4.53 -1.45
C ASN A 444 -20.44 -5.54 -1.53
N GLN A 445 -19.29 -5.15 -2.09
CA GLN A 445 -18.11 -6.00 -2.18
C GLN A 445 -17.15 -5.80 -1.01
N THR A 446 -16.45 -6.86 -0.59
CA THR A 446 -15.53 -6.84 0.55
C THR A 446 -14.30 -7.72 0.31
N PHE A 447 -13.23 -7.49 1.06
CA PHE A 447 -12.08 -8.39 1.13
C PHE A 447 -12.22 -9.45 2.24
N GLY A 448 -13.20 -9.30 3.14
CA GLY A 448 -13.39 -10.15 4.31
C GLY A 448 -12.63 -9.65 5.54
N GLY A 449 -12.52 -10.52 6.54
CA GLY A 449 -11.87 -10.26 7.81
C GLY A 449 -10.34 -10.38 7.79
N GLN A 450 -9.78 -10.37 8.99
CA GLN A 450 -8.36 -10.60 9.21
C GLN A 450 -7.96 -11.99 8.66
N PHE A 451 -6.90 -12.02 7.84
CA PHE A 451 -6.36 -13.24 7.20
C PHE A 451 -7.30 -13.96 6.23
N GLU A 452 -8.28 -13.27 5.66
CA GLU A 452 -9.25 -13.86 4.73
C GLU A 452 -9.08 -13.41 3.28
N ALA A 453 -8.12 -12.55 2.95
CA ALA A 453 -8.04 -11.92 1.63
C ALA A 453 -6.93 -12.51 0.74
N ASP A 454 -7.28 -12.82 -0.51
CA ASP A 454 -6.35 -13.21 -1.58
C ASP A 454 -6.14 -12.08 -2.61
N GLY A 455 -6.56 -10.87 -2.26
CA GLY A 455 -6.52 -9.67 -3.10
C GLY A 455 -7.70 -9.50 -4.05
N ARG A 456 -8.70 -10.41 -4.05
CA ARG A 456 -9.91 -10.28 -4.87
C ARG A 456 -11.10 -9.77 -4.06
N LEU A 457 -11.94 -8.95 -4.69
CA LEU A 457 -13.23 -8.55 -4.12
C LEU A 457 -14.18 -9.76 -4.09
N LYS A 458 -14.86 -9.93 -2.96
CA LYS A 458 -15.91 -10.93 -2.72
C LYS A 458 -17.28 -10.26 -2.82
N ASN A 459 -18.32 -11.08 -2.97
CA ASN A 459 -19.73 -10.69 -3.18
C ASN A 459 -20.00 -10.03 -4.54
N ASP A 460 -21.28 -9.98 -4.88
CA ASP A 460 -21.76 -9.33 -6.08
C ASP A 460 -21.73 -7.80 -5.93
N LEU A 461 -21.25 -7.13 -6.97
CA LEU A 461 -21.28 -5.68 -7.10
C LEU A 461 -22.73 -5.18 -7.10
N HIS A 462 -23.00 -4.20 -6.25
CA HIS A 462 -24.25 -3.48 -6.20
C HIS A 462 -24.05 -1.99 -6.51
N ILE A 463 -24.72 -1.53 -7.56
CA ILE A 463 -24.85 -0.11 -7.91
C ILE A 463 -26.35 0.18 -7.99
N GLU A 464 -26.84 1.05 -7.11
CA GLU A 464 -28.25 1.42 -7.01
C GLU A 464 -28.61 2.37 -8.17
N THR A 465 -29.78 2.17 -8.80
CA THR A 465 -30.31 3.12 -9.78
C THR A 465 -31.42 3.94 -9.12
N ILE A 466 -31.28 5.26 -9.12
CA ILE A 466 -32.21 6.18 -8.48
C ILE A 466 -32.93 6.99 -9.58
N PRO A 467 -34.27 6.91 -9.69
CA PRO A 467 -35.01 7.76 -10.61
C PRO A 467 -35.03 9.21 -10.11
N CYS A 468 -34.89 10.15 -11.04
CA CYS A 468 -34.97 11.58 -10.75
C CYS A 468 -36.38 12.10 -11.06
N ASP A 469 -36.83 13.08 -10.27
CA ASP A 469 -38.13 13.70 -10.44
C ASP A 469 -38.06 14.82 -11.49
N ALA A 470 -38.70 14.58 -12.63
CA ALA A 470 -38.78 15.52 -13.73
C ALA A 470 -39.61 16.78 -13.39
N ALA A 471 -40.54 16.71 -12.44
CA ALA A 471 -41.35 17.86 -12.04
C ALA A 471 -40.55 18.87 -11.21
N THR A 472 -39.63 18.37 -10.36
CA THR A 472 -38.78 19.21 -9.51
C THR A 472 -37.37 19.39 -10.07
N ASN A 473 -36.99 18.68 -11.14
CA ASN A 473 -35.63 18.65 -11.70
C ASN A 473 -34.58 18.18 -10.68
N THR A 474 -34.94 17.24 -9.79
CA THR A 474 -34.06 16.77 -8.72
C THR A 474 -33.91 15.26 -8.66
N CYS A 475 -32.72 14.79 -8.24
CA CYS A 475 -32.47 13.43 -7.80
C CYS A 475 -32.22 13.44 -6.29
N GLN A 476 -32.73 12.45 -5.56
CA GLN A 476 -32.58 12.36 -4.10
C GLN A 476 -31.66 11.19 -3.76
N VAL A 477 -30.50 11.48 -3.17
CA VAL A 477 -29.50 10.47 -2.82
C VAL A 477 -29.33 10.40 -1.32
N LYS A 478 -29.55 9.23 -0.74
CA LYS A 478 -29.31 9.00 0.68
C LYS A 478 -27.81 8.75 0.94
N VAL A 479 -27.24 9.36 1.96
CA VAL A 479 -25.85 9.14 2.39
C VAL A 479 -25.85 8.56 3.82
N PRO A 480 -25.50 7.28 4.00
CA PRO A 480 -25.54 6.61 5.31
C PRO A 480 -24.56 7.20 6.34
N ALA A 481 -24.84 7.03 7.63
CA ALA A 481 -24.00 7.44 8.76
C ALA A 481 -23.38 6.22 9.50
N PRO A 482 -22.09 5.90 9.32
CA PRO A 482 -21.11 6.56 8.47
C PRO A 482 -21.14 6.02 7.05
N GLY A 483 -20.57 6.76 6.10
CA GLY A 483 -20.47 6.25 4.75
C GLY A 483 -20.02 7.27 3.71
N PHE A 484 -19.90 6.77 2.50
CA PHE A 484 -19.62 7.56 1.32
C PHE A 484 -20.51 7.09 0.17
N ALA A 485 -21.06 8.05 -0.57
CA ALA A 485 -21.89 7.82 -1.75
C ALA A 485 -21.20 8.43 -2.98
N LEU A 486 -20.84 7.58 -3.94
CA LEU A 486 -20.40 7.99 -5.26
C LEU A 486 -21.58 7.93 -6.22
N VAL A 487 -21.98 9.10 -6.71
CA VAL A 487 -23.07 9.28 -7.66
C VAL A 487 -22.50 9.43 -9.06
N PHE A 488 -22.98 8.60 -9.98
CA PHE A 488 -22.67 8.66 -11.40
C PHE A 488 -23.81 9.34 -12.14
N MET A 489 -23.46 10.36 -12.95
CA MET A 489 -24.44 11.16 -13.69
C MET A 489 -24.86 10.51 -15.01
N SER A 490 -24.15 9.49 -15.48
CA SER A 490 -24.45 8.76 -16.71
C SER A 490 -23.90 7.33 -16.71
N ASP A 491 -24.35 6.50 -17.65
CA ASP A 491 -23.81 5.14 -17.84
C ASP A 491 -22.35 5.16 -18.31
N GLU A 492 -21.95 6.18 -19.06
CA GLU A 492 -20.55 6.37 -19.47
C GLU A 492 -19.64 6.62 -18.26
N ALA A 493 -20.09 7.44 -17.31
CA ALA A 493 -19.32 7.69 -16.08
C ALA A 493 -19.14 6.41 -15.24
N VAL A 494 -20.15 5.52 -15.25
CA VAL A 494 -20.06 4.20 -14.60
C VAL A 494 -19.07 3.32 -15.33
N ALA A 495 -19.19 3.20 -16.66
CA ALA A 495 -18.32 2.33 -17.46
C ALA A 495 -16.84 2.75 -17.42
N GLU A 496 -16.57 4.03 -17.21
CA GLU A 496 -15.21 4.55 -17.08
C GLU A 496 -14.59 4.27 -15.70
N SER A 497 -15.40 4.21 -14.64
CA SER A 497 -14.95 3.97 -13.27
C SER A 497 -15.00 2.50 -12.86
N GLU A 498 -15.93 1.73 -13.40
CA GLU A 498 -16.13 0.33 -13.05
C GLU A 498 -15.78 -0.57 -14.24
N PRO A 499 -14.69 -1.36 -14.16
CA PRO A 499 -14.34 -2.28 -15.22
C PRO A 499 -15.38 -3.40 -15.35
N ALA A 500 -15.65 -3.83 -16.60
CA ALA A 500 -16.55 -4.95 -16.87
C ALA A 500 -16.03 -6.30 -16.33
N SER A 501 -14.72 -6.42 -16.12
CA SER A 501 -14.06 -7.59 -15.54
C SER A 501 -12.71 -7.18 -14.96
N THR A 502 -12.31 -7.82 -13.86
CA THR A 502 -10.99 -7.62 -13.25
C THR A 502 -10.05 -8.79 -13.56
N ALA A 503 -8.83 -8.48 -13.99
CA ALA A 503 -7.79 -9.48 -14.16
C ALA A 503 -7.39 -10.07 -12.80
N THR A 504 -7.26 -11.39 -12.74
CA THR A 504 -6.87 -12.10 -11.52
C THR A 504 -5.68 -12.99 -11.78
N PHE A 505 -4.85 -13.12 -10.75
CA PHE A 505 -3.59 -13.83 -10.76
C PHE A 505 -3.65 -14.95 -9.71
N ALA A 506 -3.22 -16.13 -10.11
CA ALA A 506 -3.13 -17.31 -9.24
C ALA A 506 -1.67 -17.67 -9.00
N THR A 507 -1.38 -18.37 -7.89
CA THR A 507 -0.02 -18.87 -7.64
C THR A 507 0.35 -19.93 -8.67
N THR A 508 1.52 -19.77 -9.27
CA THR A 508 2.18 -20.79 -10.11
C THR A 508 3.29 -21.51 -9.35
N ALA A 509 3.62 -21.04 -8.14
CA ALA A 509 4.60 -21.65 -7.26
C ALA A 509 3.91 -22.72 -6.40
N VAL A 510 4.33 -23.97 -6.57
CA VAL A 510 3.90 -25.08 -5.72
C VAL A 510 4.82 -25.11 -4.50
N THR A 511 4.29 -24.84 -3.31
CA THR A 511 5.06 -25.12 -2.08
C THR A 511 5.36 -26.61 -2.04
N LYS A 512 6.48 -27.03 -1.44
CA LYS A 512 6.74 -28.46 -1.17
C LYS A 512 5.69 -28.96 -0.18
N ILE A 513 4.48 -29.28 -0.66
CA ILE A 513 3.46 -29.98 0.10
C ILE A 513 3.97 -31.40 0.24
N LYS A 514 4.83 -31.65 1.23
CA LYS A 514 5.09 -33.00 1.71
C LYS A 514 3.84 -33.45 2.47
N ASN A 515 2.85 -33.96 1.71
CA ASN A 515 1.66 -34.67 2.18
C ASN A 515 0.76 -33.92 3.19
N THR A 516 0.18 -32.79 2.81
CA THR A 516 -1.02 -32.30 3.51
C THR A 516 -2.24 -32.78 2.73
N ALA A 517 -2.92 -33.81 3.23
CA ALA A 517 -4.24 -34.16 2.73
C ALA A 517 -5.21 -33.04 3.12
N THR A 518 -5.83 -32.39 2.13
CA THR A 518 -6.96 -31.48 2.38
C THR A 518 -8.17 -32.34 2.75
N LEU A 519 -8.69 -32.15 3.97
CA LEU A 519 -9.96 -32.72 4.40
C LEU A 519 -11.05 -31.66 4.24
N ASP A 520 -12.20 -32.07 3.72
CA ASP A 520 -13.39 -31.23 3.62
C ASP A 520 -13.83 -30.75 5.01
N GLU A 521 -14.10 -29.46 5.15
CA GLU A 521 -14.49 -28.82 6.40
C GLU A 521 -15.79 -29.42 6.97
N ALA A 522 -16.69 -29.91 6.11
CA ALA A 522 -17.89 -30.64 6.51
C ALA A 522 -17.57 -32.01 7.14
N VAL A 523 -16.46 -32.64 6.72
CA VAL A 523 -15.97 -33.90 7.29
C VAL A 523 -15.28 -33.66 8.63
N LEU A 524 -14.61 -32.52 8.81
CA LEU A 524 -14.02 -32.14 10.10
C LEU A 524 -15.09 -31.73 11.12
N ALA A 525 -16.11 -30.98 10.70
CA ALA A 525 -17.21 -30.52 11.55
C ALA A 525 -18.07 -31.67 12.10
N THR A 526 -18.11 -32.82 11.40
CA THR A 526 -18.82 -34.03 11.85
C THR A 526 -17.89 -35.08 12.48
N SER A 527 -16.58 -34.82 12.52
CA SER A 527 -15.58 -35.71 13.09
C SER A 527 -15.60 -35.64 14.62
N ASN A 528 -16.48 -36.43 15.23
CA ASN A 528 -16.44 -36.72 16.67
C ASN A 528 -15.21 -37.59 16.97
N GLY A 529 -14.06 -36.94 17.16
CA GLY A 529 -12.73 -37.50 17.41
C GLY A 529 -12.69 -38.98 17.84
N ASN A 530 -11.82 -39.74 17.16
CA ASN A 530 -11.38 -41.12 17.48
C ASN A 530 -12.26 -42.33 17.11
N LYS A 531 -13.15 -42.25 16.11
CA LYS A 531 -13.76 -43.48 15.54
C LYS A 531 -13.79 -43.47 14.01
N GLY A 532 -12.64 -43.77 13.40
CA GLY A 532 -12.55 -43.93 11.93
C GLY A 532 -11.17 -44.29 11.41
N MET A 533 -10.10 -44.05 12.19
CA MET A 533 -8.72 -44.27 11.76
C MET A 533 -8.10 -45.60 12.25
N GLU A 534 -8.83 -46.44 12.99
CA GLU A 534 -8.27 -47.68 13.58
C GLU A 534 -7.75 -48.69 12.53
N LYS A 535 -8.20 -48.59 11.28
CA LYS A 535 -7.78 -49.48 10.18
C LYS A 535 -6.61 -48.95 9.33
N TYR A 536 -6.13 -47.72 9.57
CA TYR A 536 -5.06 -47.11 8.77
C TYR A 536 -3.83 -46.83 9.64
N LYS A 537 -2.84 -47.72 9.59
CA LYS A 537 -1.51 -47.48 10.19
C LYS A 537 -0.63 -46.74 9.17
N GLY A 538 -0.70 -45.42 9.17
CA GLY A 538 0.24 -44.53 8.45
C GLY A 538 1.30 -43.98 9.40
N SER A 539 2.56 -43.93 8.94
CA SER A 539 3.67 -43.27 9.64
C SER A 539 3.79 -41.83 9.13
N THR A 540 4.01 -40.87 10.03
CA THR A 540 4.12 -39.43 9.71
C THR A 540 5.56 -38.90 9.72
N SER A 541 6.58 -39.77 9.82
CA SER A 541 7.99 -39.38 9.86
C SER A 541 8.78 -39.81 8.61
N PHE A 542 9.67 -38.91 8.16
CA PHE A 542 10.49 -39.06 6.96
C PHE A 542 11.45 -40.26 7.08
N GLY A 543 11.36 -41.23 6.16
CA GLY A 543 12.24 -42.40 6.06
C GLY A 543 11.64 -43.76 6.45
N SER A 544 10.37 -43.82 6.86
CA SER A 544 9.72 -45.11 7.16
C SER A 544 9.23 -45.81 5.90
N ASN A 545 9.99 -46.80 5.40
CA ASN A 545 9.51 -47.72 4.37
C ASN A 545 8.37 -48.60 4.92
N ALA A 546 7.14 -48.35 4.47
CA ALA A 546 5.97 -49.18 4.74
C ALA A 546 5.89 -50.40 3.79
N ALA A 547 7.02 -51.04 3.52
CA ALA A 547 7.09 -52.29 2.78
C ALA A 547 7.71 -53.38 3.67
N ALA A 548 6.98 -54.50 3.82
CA ALA A 548 7.25 -55.66 4.66
C ALA A 548 6.95 -55.55 6.18
N ARG A 549 5.67 -55.32 6.54
CA ARG A 549 5.08 -55.91 7.76
C ARG A 549 3.82 -56.74 7.47
N GLY A 550 3.83 -57.41 6.30
CA GLY A 550 2.78 -58.35 5.87
C GLY A 550 3.05 -59.82 6.25
N ALA A 551 4.05 -60.10 7.08
CA ALA A 551 4.26 -61.43 7.65
C ALA A 551 4.57 -61.25 9.15
N GLY A 552 3.72 -61.80 10.01
CA GLY A 552 3.75 -61.66 11.46
C GLY A 552 4.97 -62.27 12.12
N VAL A 553 6.13 -61.63 11.97
CA VAL A 553 7.37 -61.97 12.68
C VAL A 553 7.87 -60.70 13.37
N TYR A 554 7.72 -60.66 14.70
CA TYR A 554 8.24 -59.56 15.50
C TYR A 554 9.78 -59.60 15.51
N PRO A 555 10.48 -58.48 15.23
CA PRO A 555 11.94 -58.43 15.22
C PRO A 555 12.59 -58.86 16.56
N SER A 556 11.86 -58.70 17.67
CA SER A 556 12.29 -59.16 18.99
C SER A 556 12.37 -60.68 19.10
N VAL A 557 11.55 -61.44 18.38
CA VAL A 557 11.56 -62.91 18.38
C VAL A 557 12.72 -63.44 17.54
N MET A 558 13.05 -62.77 16.41
CA MET A 558 14.21 -63.13 15.59
C MET A 558 15.54 -62.75 16.27
N ALA A 559 15.59 -61.63 17.00
CA ALA A 559 16.74 -61.28 17.83
C ALA A 559 16.95 -62.28 18.98
N LEU A 560 15.87 -62.76 19.62
CA LEU A 560 15.97 -63.78 20.67
C LEU A 560 16.46 -65.13 20.12
N LEU A 561 15.98 -65.52 18.92
CA LEU A 561 16.41 -66.76 18.25
C LEU A 561 17.87 -66.68 17.78
N ALA A 562 18.34 -65.51 17.31
CA ALA A 562 19.73 -65.30 16.93
C ALA A 562 20.68 -65.31 18.14
N VAL A 563 20.26 -64.75 19.28
CA VAL A 563 21.01 -64.81 20.54
C VAL A 563 21.05 -66.25 21.10
N ALA A 564 19.94 -66.98 21.04
CA ALA A 564 19.90 -68.39 21.48
C ALA A 564 20.75 -69.31 20.57
N ALA A 565 20.72 -69.09 19.26
CA ALA A 565 21.58 -69.81 18.31
C ALA A 565 23.07 -69.46 18.50
N GLY A 566 23.39 -68.20 18.75
CA GLY A 566 24.75 -67.74 19.06
C GLY A 566 25.29 -68.35 20.36
N ALA A 567 24.48 -68.39 21.43
CA ALA A 567 24.85 -69.03 22.69
C ALA A 567 25.09 -70.54 22.53
N GLY A 568 24.28 -71.23 21.69
CA GLY A 568 24.47 -72.65 21.38
C GLY A 568 25.76 -72.95 20.62
N VAL A 569 26.18 -72.07 19.71
CA VAL A 569 27.45 -72.20 18.97
C VAL A 569 28.67 -71.94 19.88
N VAL A 570 28.58 -70.94 20.76
CA VAL A 570 29.65 -70.62 21.73
C VAL A 570 29.82 -71.74 22.76
N LEU A 571 28.73 -72.31 23.29
CA LEU A 571 28.78 -73.46 24.22
C LEU A 571 29.32 -74.75 23.55
N ARG A 572 29.12 -74.93 22.23
CA ARG A 572 29.74 -76.01 21.45
C ARG A 572 31.22 -75.78 21.17
N ALA A 573 31.67 -74.53 21.10
CA ALA A 573 33.08 -74.18 20.92
C ALA A 573 33.90 -74.39 22.20
N PHE A 574 33.31 -74.13 23.38
CA PHE A 574 33.97 -74.35 24.68
C PHE A 574 33.94 -75.81 25.18
N SER A 575 33.12 -76.69 24.60
CA SER A 575 33.10 -78.14 24.91
C SER A 575 34.02 -78.99 24.03
N ARG A 576 34.85 -78.38 23.16
CA ARG A 576 35.83 -79.06 22.29
C ARG A 576 37.30 -78.73 22.58
N GLN A 577 37.59 -78.13 23.73
CA GLN A 577 38.94 -78.05 24.30
C GLN A 577 38.93 -78.45 25.77
N VAL A 578 38.72 -79.74 26.00
CA VAL A 578 39.36 -80.54 27.06
C VAL A 578 39.95 -81.76 26.37
#